data_AF-A0AAD4W6F1-F1
#
_entry.id   AF-A0AAD4W6F1-F1
#
_cell.length_a   1.000
_cell.length_b   1.000
_cell.length_c   1.000
_cell.angle_alpha   90.00
_cell.angle_beta   90.00
_cell.angle_gamma   90.00
#
_symmetry.space_group_name_H-M   'P 1'
#
loop_
_entity.id
_entity.type
_entity.pdbx_description
1 polymer ?
#
loop_
_entity_poly.entity_id
_entity_poly.type
_entity_poly.pdbx_seq_one_letter_code
_entity_poly.pdbx_strand_id
1 'polypeptide(L)'
;MAAASIFSVALILFSLLYQIGGVVSQYWVREQVNNAGSGCDLFHGEWVYDRSYPLYISTDCPFILKEFDCQKNGRPDNEYLKYRWKPTSCDLPRFDGRSFLGRFRGKRILFVGDSLSMNQWQSLTCLLHKSVPEANYTLSKVGGVSTFKFPAYDVSIVLSRDAFLVDVVNESNGRVLMLDSIQNGSYWRTFDVLVFNTWHWWLHTGRKQPWVEVRYGVNNAHNDIDRMKAYEKALTTWARWVESSVDPSKTKVFFQGVSPDHMRSREWGDNAKSETCFGQTAPVLGTQYPGGSHPAQVILERVLRTMSKPVYLLNITTLSQLRKDGHPSFYGFGGRRSIDCTHWCLPGIPDSWNQILFAALFQ
;
A
#
# COMPACT_ATOMS: atom_id res chain seq x y z
N MET A 1 -37.15 44.61 -26.01
CA MET A 1 -36.09 43.64 -26.37
C MET A 1 -34.78 43.95 -25.63
N ALA A 2 -34.76 43.89 -24.29
CA ALA A 2 -33.54 44.19 -23.50
C ALA A 2 -33.31 43.23 -22.30
N ALA A 3 -34.35 42.51 -21.84
CA ALA A 3 -34.23 41.60 -20.69
C ALA A 3 -33.60 40.23 -21.02
N ALA A 4 -33.67 39.78 -22.28
CA ALA A 4 -33.15 38.47 -22.68
C ALA A 4 -31.61 38.42 -22.78
N SER A 5 -30.94 39.56 -22.93
CA SER A 5 -29.48 39.62 -23.14
C SER A 5 -28.69 39.52 -21.84
N ILE A 6 -29.25 39.99 -20.71
CA ILE A 6 -28.58 40.00 -19.40
C ILE A 6 -28.52 38.58 -18.79
N PHE A 7 -29.58 37.77 -18.99
CA PHE A 7 -29.63 36.40 -18.49
C PHE A 7 -28.60 35.47 -19.16
N SER A 8 -28.35 35.66 -20.46
CA SER A 8 -27.35 34.88 -21.19
C SER A 8 -25.92 35.18 -20.74
N VAL A 9 -25.61 36.45 -20.44
CA VAL A 9 -24.27 36.85 -19.96
C VAL A 9 -24.02 36.31 -18.55
N ALA A 10 -25.01 36.31 -17.67
CA ALA A 10 -24.90 35.75 -16.32
C ALA A 10 -24.67 34.22 -16.32
N LEU A 11 -25.34 33.48 -17.20
CA LEU A 11 -25.13 32.04 -17.37
C LEU A 11 -23.75 31.70 -17.93
N ILE A 12 -23.23 32.51 -18.85
CA ILE A 12 -21.88 32.36 -19.41
C ILE A 12 -20.82 32.66 -18.35
N LEU A 13 -20.99 33.72 -17.55
CA LEU A 13 -20.07 34.03 -16.44
C LEU A 13 -20.08 32.95 -15.35
N PHE A 14 -21.25 32.39 -15.02
CA PHE A 14 -21.36 31.32 -14.02
C PHE A 14 -20.73 30.02 -14.51
N SER A 15 -20.89 29.68 -15.79
CA SER A 15 -20.25 28.50 -16.40
C SER A 15 -18.73 28.68 -16.58
N LEU A 16 -18.25 29.89 -16.89
CA LEU A 16 -16.82 30.22 -16.87
C LEU A 16 -16.23 30.13 -15.46
N LEU A 17 -16.92 30.64 -14.43
CA LEU A 17 -16.48 30.51 -13.04
C LEU A 17 -16.47 29.04 -12.56
N TYR A 18 -17.43 28.23 -13.01
CA TYR A 18 -17.47 26.79 -12.70
C TYR A 18 -16.34 26.02 -13.42
N GLN A 19 -16.04 26.37 -14.67
CA GLN A 19 -14.91 25.79 -15.41
C GLN A 19 -13.56 26.23 -14.85
N ILE A 20 -13.40 27.50 -14.46
CA ILE A 20 -12.18 27.98 -13.81
C ILE A 20 -12.03 27.34 -12.43
N GLY A 21 -13.09 27.21 -11.64
CA GLY A 21 -13.07 26.49 -10.36
C GLY A 21 -12.73 25.00 -10.49
N GLY A 22 -13.24 24.34 -11.55
CA GLY A 22 -12.93 22.95 -11.87
C GLY A 22 -11.49 22.75 -12.36
N VAL A 23 -10.97 23.67 -13.17
CA VAL A 23 -9.58 23.64 -13.65
C VAL A 23 -8.61 23.94 -12.52
N VAL A 24 -8.89 24.95 -11.69
CA VAL A 24 -8.08 25.28 -10.51
C VAL A 24 -8.07 24.09 -9.53
N SER A 25 -9.22 23.47 -9.25
CA SER A 25 -9.29 22.23 -8.45
C SER A 25 -8.45 21.09 -9.04
N GLN A 26 -8.49 20.88 -10.36
CA GLN A 26 -7.64 19.89 -11.03
C GLN A 26 -6.14 20.22 -10.95
N TYR A 27 -5.75 21.49 -10.99
CA TYR A 27 -4.36 21.92 -10.83
C TYR A 27 -3.85 21.69 -9.40
N TRP A 28 -4.63 22.05 -8.37
CA TRP A 28 -4.26 21.79 -6.97
C TRP A 28 -4.22 20.29 -6.62
N VAL A 29 -5.12 19.48 -7.19
CA VAL A 29 -5.14 18.01 -7.00
C VAL A 29 -3.95 17.34 -7.69
N ARG A 30 -3.55 17.82 -8.88
CA ARG A 30 -2.38 17.28 -9.59
C ARG A 30 -1.06 17.62 -8.89
N GLU A 31 -1.03 18.71 -8.13
CA GLU A 31 0.14 19.10 -7.32
C GLU A 31 0.25 18.29 -6.04
N GLN A 32 -0.86 17.89 -5.39
CA GLN A 32 -0.81 17.04 -4.19
C GLN A 32 -0.49 15.57 -4.46
N VAL A 33 -0.86 15.01 -5.62
CA VAL A 33 -0.46 13.64 -6.01
C VAL A 33 1.04 13.55 -6.36
N ASN A 34 1.69 14.69 -6.64
CA ASN A 34 3.08 14.76 -7.11
C ASN A 34 4.04 15.49 -6.15
N ASN A 35 3.62 15.89 -4.95
CA ASN A 35 4.48 16.69 -4.06
C ASN A 35 5.36 15.82 -3.15
N ALA A 36 6.46 15.32 -3.72
CA ALA A 36 7.75 15.41 -3.06
C ALA A 36 8.52 16.56 -3.74
N GLY A 37 9.16 17.42 -2.95
CA GLY A 37 9.87 18.58 -3.47
C GLY A 37 10.87 18.19 -4.58
N SER A 38 10.92 19.00 -5.64
CA SER A 38 11.81 18.86 -6.81
C SER A 38 11.52 17.69 -7.78
N GLY A 39 10.56 17.86 -8.69
CA GLY A 39 10.57 17.33 -10.07
C GLY A 39 10.74 15.81 -10.33
N CYS A 40 10.92 14.97 -9.32
CA CYS A 40 11.17 13.55 -9.50
C CYS A 40 9.93 12.71 -9.20
N ASP A 41 9.44 12.04 -10.25
CA ASP A 41 8.50 10.95 -10.10
C ASP A 41 9.24 9.68 -9.63
N LEU A 42 9.09 9.35 -8.36
CA LEU A 42 9.70 8.15 -7.73
C LEU A 42 9.08 6.84 -8.23
N PHE A 43 7.97 6.88 -8.96
CA PHE A 43 7.15 5.71 -9.32
C PHE A 43 7.24 5.33 -10.80
N HIS A 44 7.83 6.19 -11.63
CA HIS A 44 8.15 5.89 -13.02
C HIS A 44 9.64 5.58 -13.19
N GLY A 45 9.94 4.40 -13.71
CA GLY A 45 11.30 3.88 -13.74
C GLY A 45 11.36 2.43 -14.20
N GLU A 46 12.49 1.79 -13.90
CA GLU A 46 12.76 0.40 -14.24
C GLU A 46 13.45 -0.35 -13.09
N TRP A 47 13.37 -1.67 -13.13
CA TRP A 47 14.16 -2.53 -12.25
C TRP A 47 15.51 -2.79 -12.88
N VAL A 48 16.56 -2.39 -12.17
CA VAL A 48 17.94 -2.59 -12.61
C VAL A 48 18.63 -3.63 -11.72
N TYR A 49 19.43 -4.47 -12.35
CA TYR A 49 20.28 -5.41 -11.65
C TYR A 49 21.37 -4.67 -10.87
N ASP A 50 21.53 -5.01 -9.59
CA ASP A 50 22.52 -4.43 -8.70
C ASP A 50 23.10 -5.52 -7.78
N ARG A 51 24.39 -5.79 -7.94
CA ARG A 51 25.11 -6.82 -7.17
C ARG A 51 25.15 -6.52 -5.67
N SER A 52 24.96 -5.26 -5.27
CA SER A 52 24.96 -4.83 -3.86
C SER A 52 23.65 -5.10 -3.12
N TYR A 53 22.61 -5.60 -3.81
CA TYR A 53 21.36 -6.05 -3.21
C TYR A 53 21.41 -7.55 -2.88
N PRO A 54 20.59 -8.05 -1.94
CA PRO A 54 19.61 -7.32 -1.13
C PRO A 54 20.25 -6.45 -0.03
N LEU A 55 19.46 -5.56 0.58
CA LEU A 55 19.92 -4.67 1.66
C LEU A 55 20.24 -5.38 2.99
N TYR A 56 19.71 -6.60 3.14
CA TYR A 56 19.97 -7.51 4.25
C TYR A 56 19.74 -8.95 3.74
N ILE A 57 20.26 -9.96 4.43
CA ILE A 57 19.93 -11.36 4.15
C ILE A 57 18.87 -11.87 5.13
N SER A 58 18.05 -12.84 4.73
CA SER A 58 16.93 -13.31 5.57
C SER A 58 17.36 -13.70 7.00
N THR A 59 18.53 -14.35 7.13
CA THR A 59 19.09 -14.77 8.43
C THR A 59 19.47 -13.62 9.36
N ASP A 60 19.66 -12.40 8.84
CA ASP A 60 19.88 -11.20 9.67
C ASP A 60 18.62 -10.79 10.44
N CYS A 61 17.43 -11.27 10.03
CA CYS A 61 16.15 -10.85 10.56
C CYS A 61 15.38 -12.04 11.16
N PRO A 62 15.58 -12.35 12.45
CA PRO A 62 15.10 -13.61 13.05
C PRO A 62 13.57 -13.70 13.19
N PHE A 63 12.85 -12.61 12.94
CA PHE A 63 11.40 -12.49 13.13
C PHE A 63 10.61 -12.43 11.81
N ILE A 64 11.22 -12.68 10.64
CA ILE A 64 10.47 -12.86 9.39
C ILE A 64 9.50 -14.03 9.54
N LEU A 65 8.23 -13.81 9.17
CA LEU A 65 7.22 -14.86 9.20
C LEU A 65 7.49 -15.90 8.11
N LYS A 66 7.11 -17.14 8.40
CA LYS A 66 7.32 -18.27 7.48
C LYS A 66 6.69 -18.01 6.10
N GLU A 67 5.55 -17.31 6.02
CA GLU A 67 4.94 -16.98 4.72
C GLU A 67 5.82 -16.12 3.80
N PHE A 68 6.79 -15.36 4.34
CA PHE A 68 7.63 -14.44 3.57
C PHE A 68 9.09 -14.89 3.46
N ASP A 69 9.55 -15.84 4.28
CA ASP A 69 10.95 -16.29 4.33
C ASP A 69 11.27 -17.36 3.28
N CYS A 70 11.30 -16.95 2.01
CA CYS A 70 11.47 -17.87 0.88
C CYS A 70 12.80 -18.64 0.90
N GLN A 71 13.90 -17.97 1.27
CA GLN A 71 15.22 -18.59 1.32
C GLN A 71 15.28 -19.66 2.42
N LYS A 72 14.76 -19.38 3.63
CA LYS A 72 14.68 -20.37 4.70
C LYS A 72 13.71 -21.52 4.36
N ASN A 73 12.70 -21.25 3.55
CA ASN A 73 11.79 -22.28 3.02
C ASN A 73 12.37 -23.06 1.83
N GLY A 74 13.63 -22.83 1.45
CA GLY A 74 14.36 -23.63 0.46
C GLY A 74 14.24 -23.15 -0.99
N ARG A 75 13.89 -21.87 -1.23
CA ARG A 75 13.95 -21.28 -2.57
C ARG A 75 15.40 -21.28 -3.09
N PRO A 76 15.71 -21.96 -4.21
CA PRO A 76 17.08 -22.16 -4.66
C PRO A 76 17.64 -20.99 -5.48
N ASP A 77 16.79 -20.24 -6.17
CA ASP A 77 17.20 -19.06 -6.93
C ASP A 77 17.30 -17.83 -6.03
N ASN A 78 18.25 -16.94 -6.34
CA ASN A 78 18.52 -15.72 -5.58
C ASN A 78 18.58 -14.46 -6.47
N GLU A 79 18.48 -14.59 -7.80
CA GLU A 79 18.58 -13.45 -8.72
C GLU A 79 17.44 -12.44 -8.53
N TYR A 80 16.25 -12.89 -8.09
CA TYR A 80 15.14 -11.98 -7.75
C TYR A 80 15.50 -10.97 -6.63
N LEU A 81 16.49 -11.28 -5.80
CA LEU A 81 16.98 -10.39 -4.73
C LEU A 81 17.91 -9.29 -5.24
N LYS A 82 18.37 -9.38 -6.49
CA LYS A 82 19.42 -8.53 -7.05
C LYS A 82 18.88 -7.33 -7.82
N TYR A 83 17.58 -7.06 -7.74
CA TYR A 83 16.96 -5.94 -8.44
C TYR A 83 16.68 -4.78 -7.48
N ARG A 84 17.09 -3.58 -7.89
CA ARG A 84 16.67 -2.32 -7.25
C ARG A 84 15.80 -1.51 -8.19
N TRP A 85 14.91 -0.71 -7.62
CA TRP A 85 14.11 0.24 -8.38
C TRP A 85 14.96 1.47 -8.71
N LYS A 86 14.93 1.90 -9.97
CA LYS A 86 15.60 3.11 -10.44
C LYS A 86 14.56 4.02 -11.10
N PRO A 87 14.14 5.12 -10.44
CA PRO A 87 13.32 6.14 -11.07
C PRO A 87 14.03 6.71 -12.31
N THR A 88 13.26 7.09 -13.33
CA THR A 88 13.82 7.64 -14.58
C THR A 88 14.42 9.02 -14.37
N SER A 89 13.77 9.84 -13.53
CA SER A 89 14.06 11.27 -13.41
C SER A 89 14.99 11.63 -12.24
N CYS A 90 15.32 10.68 -11.37
CA CYS A 90 16.27 10.89 -10.27
C CYS A 90 16.80 9.57 -9.69
N ASP A 91 17.77 9.70 -8.80
CA ASP A 91 18.25 8.57 -8.00
C ASP A 91 17.40 8.39 -6.73
N LEU A 92 16.95 7.15 -6.52
CA LEU A 92 16.32 6.76 -5.26
C LEU A 92 17.41 6.63 -4.18
N PRO A 93 17.31 7.34 -3.04
CA PRO A 93 18.28 7.21 -1.97
C PRO A 93 18.30 5.78 -1.42
N ARG A 94 19.51 5.26 -1.16
CA ARG A 94 19.66 3.99 -0.43
C ARG A 94 19.11 4.16 0.98
N PHE A 95 18.45 3.13 1.50
CA PHE A 95 17.87 3.16 2.84
C PHE A 95 18.96 3.35 3.91
N ASP A 96 18.79 4.36 4.77
CA ASP A 96 19.64 4.58 5.95
C ASP A 96 18.79 4.45 7.21
N GLY A 97 18.83 3.26 7.84
CA GLY A 97 18.05 2.97 9.03
C GLY A 97 18.53 3.72 10.27
N ARG A 98 19.80 4.13 10.36
CA ARG A 98 20.31 4.91 11.49
C ARG A 98 19.78 6.35 11.42
N SER A 99 19.82 6.95 10.23
CA SER A 99 19.21 8.26 9.97
C SER A 99 17.69 8.21 10.17
N PHE A 100 17.02 7.15 9.70
CA PHE A 100 15.58 6.93 9.94
C PHE A 100 15.26 7.00 11.44
N LEU A 101 15.91 6.16 12.25
CA LEU A 101 15.64 6.09 13.69
C LEU A 101 16.03 7.38 14.42
N GLY A 102 17.10 8.03 14.00
CA GLY A 102 17.52 9.33 14.54
C GLY A 102 16.48 10.42 14.31
N ARG A 103 15.93 10.52 13.10
CA ARG A 103 14.93 11.53 12.70
C ARG A 103 13.52 11.24 13.27
N PHE A 104 13.20 9.96 13.51
CA PHE A 104 11.95 9.54 14.13
C PHE A 104 12.02 9.36 15.65
N ARG A 105 13.09 9.83 16.31
CA ARG A 105 13.22 9.69 17.77
C ARG A 105 11.96 10.19 18.49
N GLY A 106 11.42 9.36 19.37
CA GLY A 106 10.19 9.65 20.13
C GLY A 106 8.88 9.54 19.34
N LYS A 107 8.90 9.06 18.09
CA LYS A 107 7.74 9.00 17.19
C LYS A 107 7.23 7.57 16.98
N ARG A 108 5.98 7.49 16.51
CA ARG A 108 5.26 6.24 16.27
C ARG A 108 4.74 6.21 14.83
N ILE A 109 4.99 5.10 14.14
CA ILE A 109 4.54 4.82 12.78
C ILE A 109 3.56 3.65 12.83
N LEU A 110 2.40 3.79 12.20
CA LEU A 110 1.39 2.74 12.13
C LEU A 110 1.11 2.32 10.69
N PHE A 111 1.31 1.05 10.41
CA PHE A 111 0.79 0.36 9.24
C PHE A 111 -0.62 -0.14 9.56
N VAL A 112 -1.60 0.18 8.71
CA VAL A 112 -2.99 -0.24 8.86
C VAL A 112 -3.45 -0.89 7.56
N GLY A 113 -3.85 -2.15 7.64
CA GLY A 113 -4.34 -2.81 6.43
C GLY A 113 -4.38 -4.32 6.49
N ASP A 114 -4.29 -4.91 5.30
CA ASP A 114 -4.32 -6.34 5.09
C ASP A 114 -2.95 -7.01 5.27
N SER A 115 -2.79 -8.24 4.78
CA SER A 115 -1.54 -9.00 4.90
C SER A 115 -0.36 -8.37 4.15
N LEU A 116 -0.57 -7.46 3.20
CA LEU A 116 0.50 -6.74 2.51
C LEU A 116 1.04 -5.58 3.36
N SER A 117 0.21 -4.97 4.21
CA SER A 117 0.71 -4.08 5.28
C SER A 117 1.65 -4.82 6.22
N MET A 118 1.31 -6.07 6.57
CA MET A 118 2.20 -6.91 7.38
C MET A 118 3.51 -7.22 6.65
N ASN A 119 3.44 -7.50 5.35
CA ASN A 119 4.61 -7.79 4.52
C ASN A 119 5.56 -6.57 4.44
N GLN A 120 5.02 -5.36 4.23
CA GLN A 120 5.81 -4.11 4.24
C GLN A 120 6.35 -3.78 5.64
N TRP A 121 5.55 -3.97 6.69
CA TRP A 121 5.96 -3.75 8.09
C TRP A 121 7.12 -4.68 8.49
N GLN A 122 7.09 -5.96 8.09
CA GLN A 122 8.20 -6.88 8.35
C GLN A 122 9.47 -6.49 7.59
N SER A 123 9.35 -6.05 6.34
CA SER A 123 10.49 -5.51 5.58
C SER A 123 11.13 -4.32 6.31
N LEU A 124 10.32 -3.34 6.74
CA LEU A 124 10.84 -2.15 7.41
C LEU A 124 11.54 -2.50 8.71
N THR A 125 10.96 -3.39 9.51
CA THR A 125 11.56 -3.82 10.78
C THR A 125 12.87 -4.58 10.57
N CYS A 126 13.00 -5.39 9.51
CA CYS A 126 14.27 -6.02 9.13
C CYS A 126 15.32 -4.99 8.68
N LEU A 127 14.95 -4.05 7.80
CA LEU A 127 15.84 -2.98 7.33
C LEU A 127 16.40 -2.16 8.50
N LEU A 128 15.55 -1.81 9.46
CA LEU A 128 15.94 -1.08 10.66
C LEU A 128 16.83 -1.94 11.57
N HIS A 129 16.43 -3.19 11.85
CA HIS A 129 17.20 -4.09 12.71
C HIS A 129 18.62 -4.32 12.17
N LYS A 130 18.75 -4.57 10.86
CA LYS A 130 20.06 -4.72 10.22
C LYS A 130 20.92 -3.45 10.27
N SER A 131 20.29 -2.27 10.22
CA SER A 131 21.01 -0.98 10.23
C SER A 131 21.60 -0.62 11.60
N VAL A 132 21.06 -1.19 12.69
CA VAL A 132 21.50 -0.94 14.07
C VAL A 132 21.58 -2.25 14.87
N PRO A 133 22.47 -3.19 14.52
CA PRO A 133 22.49 -4.54 15.10
C PRO A 133 22.74 -4.56 16.61
N GLU A 134 23.44 -3.53 17.14
CA GLU A 134 23.71 -3.37 18.57
C GLU A 134 22.51 -2.82 19.37
N ALA A 135 21.48 -2.30 18.69
CA ALA A 135 20.32 -1.72 19.36
C ALA A 135 19.31 -2.81 19.72
N ASN A 136 19.03 -2.95 21.02
CA ASN A 136 17.96 -3.82 21.49
C ASN A 136 16.62 -3.39 20.88
N TYR A 137 15.77 -4.39 20.59
CA TYR A 137 14.39 -4.18 20.16
C TYR A 137 13.44 -5.00 21.03
N THR A 138 12.18 -4.58 21.07
CA THR A 138 11.08 -5.37 21.63
C THR A 138 10.04 -5.62 20.56
N LEU A 139 9.55 -6.86 20.47
CA LEU A 139 8.46 -7.25 19.60
C LEU A 139 7.33 -7.82 20.46
N SER A 140 6.16 -7.19 20.41
CA SER A 140 4.97 -7.65 21.14
C SER A 140 3.75 -7.68 20.25
N LYS A 141 2.78 -8.53 20.59
CA LYS A 141 1.50 -8.64 19.91
C LYS A 141 0.38 -8.68 20.94
N VAL A 142 -0.57 -7.76 20.82
CA VAL A 142 -1.76 -7.69 21.66
C VAL A 142 -2.97 -7.60 20.74
N GLY A 143 -3.77 -8.66 20.72
CA GLY A 143 -4.88 -8.79 19.77
C GLY A 143 -4.42 -8.68 18.31
N GLY A 144 -5.05 -7.77 17.56
CA GLY A 144 -4.72 -7.47 16.16
C GLY A 144 -3.54 -6.52 15.94
N VAL A 145 -2.89 -6.05 17.03
CA VAL A 145 -1.83 -5.05 16.97
C VAL A 145 -0.47 -5.67 17.27
N SER A 146 0.50 -5.48 16.39
CA SER A 146 1.90 -5.89 16.59
C SER A 146 2.78 -4.65 16.71
N THR A 147 3.62 -4.57 17.73
CA THR A 147 4.50 -3.42 18.02
C THR A 147 5.95 -3.85 17.99
N PHE A 148 6.73 -3.25 17.09
CA PHE A 148 8.19 -3.36 17.06
C PHE A 148 8.78 -2.04 17.57
N LYS A 149 9.50 -2.06 18.69
CA LYS A 149 10.04 -0.84 19.32
C LYS A 149 11.56 -0.93 19.44
N PHE A 150 12.23 0.19 19.18
CA PHE A 150 13.64 0.40 19.50
C PHE A 150 13.75 1.35 20.72
N PRO A 151 13.93 0.84 21.95
CA PRO A 151 13.92 1.67 23.15
C PRO A 151 14.98 2.78 23.16
N ALA A 152 16.17 2.52 22.63
CA ALA A 152 17.26 3.52 22.57
C ALA A 152 16.92 4.76 21.71
N TYR A 153 15.98 4.62 20.78
CA TYR A 153 15.48 5.70 19.92
C TYR A 153 14.07 6.16 20.32
N ASP A 154 13.41 5.45 21.22
CA ASP A 154 11.98 5.60 21.50
C ASP A 154 11.11 5.64 20.23
N VAL A 155 11.47 4.83 19.23
CA VAL A 155 10.73 4.70 17.96
C VAL A 155 9.88 3.44 18.01
N SER A 156 8.60 3.54 17.66
CA SER A 156 7.71 2.37 17.52
C SER A 156 7.19 2.23 16.09
N ILE A 157 7.36 1.06 15.50
CA ILE A 157 6.80 0.66 14.21
C ILE A 157 5.70 -0.36 14.48
N VAL A 158 4.46 0.03 14.26
CA VAL A 158 3.27 -0.72 14.68
C VAL A 158 2.50 -1.19 13.46
N LEU A 159 1.90 -2.38 13.55
CA LEU A 159 0.97 -2.93 12.59
C LEU A 159 -0.38 -3.11 13.26
N SER A 160 -1.45 -2.53 12.71
CA SER A 160 -2.84 -2.80 13.06
C SER A 160 -3.50 -3.57 11.92
N ARG A 161 -3.96 -4.80 12.19
CA ARG A 161 -4.67 -5.62 11.20
C ARG A 161 -6.10 -5.14 11.02
N ASP A 162 -6.32 -4.35 9.99
CA ASP A 162 -7.63 -3.83 9.59
C ASP A 162 -7.77 -3.93 8.07
N ALA A 163 -8.05 -5.14 7.60
CA ALA A 163 -7.89 -5.49 6.19
C ALA A 163 -8.79 -4.70 5.22
N PHE A 164 -9.91 -4.17 5.72
CA PHE A 164 -10.90 -3.42 4.94
C PHE A 164 -10.90 -1.93 5.26
N LEU A 165 -10.14 -1.49 6.27
CA LEU A 165 -10.16 -0.15 6.88
C LEU A 165 -11.49 0.28 7.49
N VAL A 166 -12.54 -0.53 7.33
CA VAL A 166 -13.89 -0.32 7.84
C VAL A 166 -14.28 -1.51 8.69
N ASP A 167 -15.26 -1.31 9.56
CA ASP A 167 -15.54 -2.26 10.62
C ASP A 167 -16.10 -3.59 10.08
N VAL A 168 -15.61 -4.69 10.65
CA VAL A 168 -16.23 -6.01 10.54
C VAL A 168 -16.72 -6.43 11.91
N VAL A 169 -18.04 -6.31 12.13
CA VAL A 169 -18.67 -6.55 13.43
C VAL A 169 -19.17 -8.00 13.53
N ASN A 170 -19.17 -8.56 14.75
CA ASN A 170 -19.75 -9.87 15.01
C ASN A 170 -21.21 -9.68 15.46
N GLU A 171 -22.15 -10.26 14.73
CA GLU A 171 -23.57 -10.32 15.08
C GLU A 171 -24.03 -11.79 15.20
N SER A 172 -25.27 -12.00 15.67
CA SER A 172 -25.83 -13.34 15.91
C SER A 172 -25.89 -14.23 14.66
N ASN A 173 -26.04 -13.63 13.49
CA ASN A 173 -26.10 -14.30 12.19
C ASN A 173 -24.73 -14.45 11.52
N GLY A 174 -23.66 -13.88 12.09
CA GLY A 174 -22.30 -13.95 11.57
C GLY A 174 -21.58 -12.60 11.53
N ARG A 175 -20.50 -12.53 10.76
CA ARG A 175 -19.69 -11.31 10.60
C ARG A 175 -20.30 -10.39 9.56
N VAL A 176 -20.50 -9.12 9.90
CA VAL A 176 -21.08 -8.10 9.02
C VAL A 176 -20.01 -7.07 8.66
N LEU A 177 -19.80 -6.84 7.36
CA LEU A 177 -18.91 -5.80 6.85
C LEU A 177 -19.67 -4.47 6.74
N MET A 178 -19.29 -3.49 7.57
CA MET A 178 -19.93 -2.17 7.65
C MET A 178 -19.15 -1.15 6.81
N LEU A 179 -19.55 -0.88 5.57
CA LEU A 179 -18.74 -0.06 4.64
C LEU A 179 -18.69 1.43 5.00
N ASP A 180 -19.52 1.89 5.93
CA ASP A 180 -19.67 3.29 6.34
C ASP A 180 -19.29 3.54 7.81
N SER A 181 -18.57 2.61 8.44
CA SER A 181 -18.16 2.71 9.84
C SER A 181 -16.65 2.45 10.02
N ILE A 182 -16.02 3.28 10.86
CA ILE A 182 -14.61 3.17 11.27
C ILE A 182 -14.49 3.46 12.77
N GLN A 183 -14.47 2.42 13.61
CA GLN A 183 -14.31 2.56 15.06
C GLN A 183 -12.84 2.75 15.47
N ASN A 184 -11.91 2.10 14.76
CA ASN A 184 -10.47 2.14 15.06
C ASN A 184 -9.81 3.51 14.80
N GLY A 185 -10.51 4.43 14.15
CA GLY A 185 -9.99 5.74 13.78
C GLY A 185 -9.53 6.60 14.96
N SER A 186 -10.08 6.41 16.16
CA SER A 186 -9.58 7.10 17.36
C SER A 186 -8.15 6.70 17.71
N TYR A 187 -7.81 5.42 17.57
CA TYR A 187 -6.48 4.87 17.83
C TYR A 187 -5.47 5.33 16.78
N TRP A 188 -5.84 5.32 15.51
CA TRP A 188 -4.95 5.71 14.41
C TRP A 188 -4.46 7.15 14.53
N ARG A 189 -5.31 8.08 14.99
CA ARG A 189 -4.92 9.48 15.22
C ARG A 189 -3.79 9.70 16.23
N THR A 190 -3.47 8.69 17.04
CA THR A 190 -2.41 8.79 18.06
C THR A 190 -0.99 8.60 17.52
N PHE A 191 -0.84 8.49 16.19
CA PHE A 191 0.44 8.23 15.52
C PHE A 191 0.91 9.40 14.67
N ASP A 192 2.23 9.54 14.55
CA ASP A 192 2.90 10.58 13.77
C ASP A 192 2.87 10.29 12.26
N VAL A 193 2.90 9.01 11.89
CA VAL A 193 2.84 8.55 10.49
C VAL A 193 1.86 7.39 10.39
N LEU A 194 0.94 7.50 9.43
CA LEU A 194 -0.01 6.44 9.07
C LEU A 194 0.32 5.93 7.66
N VAL A 195 0.43 4.61 7.50
CA VAL A 195 0.62 3.95 6.20
C VAL A 195 -0.54 2.97 6.01
N PHE A 196 -1.52 3.36 5.20
CA PHE A 196 -2.71 2.56 4.93
C PHE A 196 -2.51 1.65 3.71
N ASN A 197 -3.10 0.46 3.73
CA ASN A 197 -3.27 -0.38 2.55
C ASN A 197 -4.53 -1.23 2.66
N THR A 198 -5.20 -1.48 1.54
CA THR A 198 -6.28 -2.47 1.50
C THR A 198 -6.53 -2.91 0.06
N TRP A 199 -6.47 -4.21 -0.24
CA TRP A 199 -6.92 -4.73 -1.54
C TRP A 199 -7.20 -6.24 -1.53
N HIS A 200 -6.24 -7.05 -1.07
CA HIS A 200 -6.27 -8.49 -1.35
C HIS A 200 -7.41 -9.23 -0.65
N TRP A 201 -7.80 -8.75 0.54
CA TRP A 201 -8.91 -9.35 1.28
C TRP A 201 -10.28 -9.09 0.63
N TRP A 202 -10.42 -8.08 -0.23
CA TRP A 202 -11.66 -7.83 -0.98
C TRP A 202 -11.95 -8.91 -2.02
N LEU A 203 -10.92 -9.66 -2.43
CA LEU A 203 -11.03 -10.74 -3.42
C LEU A 203 -11.48 -12.07 -2.81
N HIS A 204 -11.57 -12.16 -1.48
CA HIS A 204 -11.97 -13.38 -0.81
C HIS A 204 -13.44 -13.71 -1.04
N THR A 205 -13.70 -14.90 -1.59
CA THR A 205 -15.05 -15.42 -1.84
C THR A 205 -15.24 -16.80 -1.19
N GLY A 206 -16.49 -17.26 -1.11
CA GLY A 206 -16.82 -18.59 -0.56
C GLY A 206 -16.30 -18.77 0.86
N ARG A 207 -15.60 -19.88 1.14
CA ARG A 207 -15.08 -20.19 2.49
C ARG A 207 -14.03 -19.19 3.01
N LYS A 208 -13.40 -18.40 2.13
CA LYS A 208 -12.41 -17.38 2.53
C LYS A 208 -13.07 -16.02 2.83
N GLN A 209 -14.34 -15.82 2.46
CA GLN A 209 -15.03 -14.57 2.67
C GLN A 209 -15.23 -14.33 4.18
N PRO A 210 -14.72 -13.21 4.74
CA PRO A 210 -14.77 -12.99 6.18
C PRO A 210 -16.09 -12.40 6.69
N TRP A 211 -17.09 -12.22 5.82
CA TRP A 211 -18.42 -11.72 6.17
C TRP A 211 -19.53 -12.57 5.52
N VAL A 212 -20.69 -12.55 6.16
CA VAL A 212 -21.94 -13.14 5.64
C VAL A 212 -22.89 -12.07 5.08
N GLU A 213 -22.66 -10.81 5.44
CA GLU A 213 -23.48 -9.66 5.04
C GLU A 213 -22.63 -8.40 4.94
N VAL A 214 -23.03 -7.50 4.05
CA VAL A 214 -22.44 -6.18 3.81
C VAL A 214 -23.53 -5.13 4.05
N ARG A 215 -23.25 -4.15 4.90
CA ARG A 215 -24.16 -3.04 5.20
C ARG A 215 -23.54 -1.68 4.89
N TYR A 216 -24.38 -0.74 4.48
CA TYR A 216 -24.02 0.67 4.31
C TYR A 216 -25.27 1.56 4.22
N GLY A 217 -25.21 2.75 4.80
CA GLY A 217 -26.38 3.61 4.96
C GLY A 217 -27.46 2.94 5.81
N VAL A 218 -28.62 3.58 5.89
CA VAL A 218 -29.69 3.14 6.82
C VAL A 218 -30.37 1.84 6.37
N ASN A 219 -30.54 1.64 5.05
CA ASN A 219 -31.42 0.60 4.50
C ASN A 219 -30.74 -0.35 3.50
N ASN A 220 -29.41 -0.35 3.37
CA ASN A 220 -28.74 -1.28 2.45
C ASN A 220 -28.04 -2.37 3.25
N ALA A 221 -28.62 -3.57 3.18
CA ALA A 221 -28.06 -4.81 3.68
C ALA A 221 -28.11 -5.86 2.56
N HIS A 222 -26.98 -6.49 2.27
CA HIS A 222 -26.86 -7.47 1.19
C HIS A 222 -25.94 -8.62 1.64
N ASN A 223 -26.22 -9.85 1.25
CA ASN A 223 -25.32 -10.97 1.55
C ASN A 223 -23.93 -10.78 0.94
N ASP A 224 -23.87 -10.15 -0.25
CA ASP A 224 -22.63 -9.78 -0.92
C ASP A 224 -22.88 -8.68 -1.95
N ILE A 225 -21.83 -7.98 -2.36
CA ILE A 225 -21.89 -6.97 -3.44
C ILE A 225 -20.63 -7.04 -4.32
N ASP A 226 -20.68 -6.36 -5.46
CA ASP A 226 -19.51 -6.20 -6.33
C ASP A 226 -18.29 -5.66 -5.57
N ARG A 227 -17.14 -6.31 -5.73
CA ARG A 227 -15.93 -6.03 -4.94
C ARG A 227 -15.39 -4.63 -5.17
N MET A 228 -15.48 -4.14 -6.41
CA MET A 228 -15.03 -2.80 -6.78
C MET A 228 -15.93 -1.72 -6.18
N LYS A 229 -17.25 -1.95 -6.17
CA LYS A 229 -18.21 -1.08 -5.47
C LYS A 229 -18.01 -1.08 -3.96
N ALA A 230 -17.76 -2.25 -3.36
CA ALA A 230 -17.48 -2.37 -1.92
C ALA A 230 -16.22 -1.61 -1.53
N TYR A 231 -15.15 -1.82 -2.31
CA TYR A 231 -13.86 -1.16 -2.16
C TYR A 231 -13.97 0.36 -2.24
N GLU A 232 -14.65 0.88 -3.28
CA GLU A 232 -14.86 2.33 -3.44
C GLU A 232 -15.65 2.94 -2.28
N LYS A 233 -16.69 2.27 -1.79
CA LYS A 233 -17.48 2.73 -0.65
C LYS A 233 -16.63 2.81 0.63
N ALA A 234 -15.87 1.76 0.94
CA ALA A 234 -15.01 1.74 2.11
C ALA A 234 -13.90 2.79 2.03
N LEU A 235 -13.26 2.94 0.88
CA LEU A 235 -12.28 4.02 0.67
C LEU A 235 -12.89 5.40 0.81
N THR A 236 -14.12 5.60 0.35
CA THR A 236 -14.85 6.87 0.53
C THR A 236 -15.09 7.16 2.01
N THR A 237 -15.44 6.15 2.80
CA THR A 237 -15.60 6.26 4.26
C THR A 237 -14.27 6.58 4.94
N TRP A 238 -13.18 5.88 4.55
CA TRP A 238 -11.84 6.18 5.04
C TRP A 238 -11.40 7.61 4.69
N ALA A 239 -11.65 8.07 3.46
CA ALA A 239 -11.35 9.44 3.04
C ALA A 239 -12.08 10.47 3.90
N ARG A 240 -13.38 10.28 4.17
CA ARG A 240 -14.16 11.14 5.09
C ARG A 240 -13.61 11.11 6.52
N TRP A 241 -13.13 9.96 6.98
CA TRP A 241 -12.45 9.88 8.27
C TRP A 241 -11.18 10.73 8.28
N VAL A 242 -10.33 10.66 7.25
CA VAL A 242 -9.13 11.53 7.14
C VAL A 242 -9.55 13.00 7.18
N GLU A 243 -10.51 13.40 6.35
CA GLU A 243 -11.02 14.79 6.26
C GLU A 243 -11.59 15.33 7.57
N SER A 244 -12.24 14.50 8.38
CA SER A 244 -12.82 14.93 9.65
C SER A 244 -11.86 14.84 10.83
N SER A 245 -10.90 13.91 10.78
CA SER A 245 -10.24 13.41 12.00
C SER A 245 -8.74 13.65 12.04
N VAL A 246 -8.05 13.70 10.90
CA VAL A 246 -6.58 13.84 10.86
C VAL A 246 -6.16 15.31 10.92
N ASP A 247 -5.15 15.63 11.73
CA ASP A 247 -4.48 16.94 11.72
C ASP A 247 -3.17 16.83 10.91
N PRO A 248 -3.10 17.35 9.67
CA PRO A 248 -1.91 17.23 8.82
C PRO A 248 -0.66 17.89 9.39
N SER A 249 -0.80 18.80 10.36
CA SER A 249 0.36 19.42 11.04
C SER A 249 1.04 18.46 12.02
N LYS A 250 0.35 17.39 12.45
CA LYS A 250 0.81 16.40 13.42
C LYS A 250 1.05 15.03 12.82
N THR A 251 0.20 14.62 11.89
CA THR A 251 0.19 13.27 11.33
C THR A 251 0.40 13.31 9.81
N LYS A 252 1.43 12.64 9.33
CA LYS A 252 1.60 12.37 7.89
C LYS A 252 0.80 11.12 7.51
N VAL A 253 0.02 11.21 6.44
CA VAL A 253 -0.78 10.08 5.94
C VAL A 253 -0.26 9.62 4.59
N PHE A 254 0.05 8.33 4.53
CA PHE A 254 0.42 7.61 3.33
C PHE A 254 -0.65 6.57 3.00
N PHE A 255 -0.88 6.37 1.71
CA PHE A 255 -1.63 5.23 1.21
C PHE A 255 -0.71 4.42 0.32
N GLN A 256 -0.42 3.17 0.71
CA GLN A 256 0.29 2.21 -0.13
C GLN A 256 -0.62 1.80 -1.27
N GLY A 257 -0.18 2.06 -2.51
CA GLY A 257 -0.86 1.62 -3.72
C GLY A 257 -1.09 0.11 -3.74
N VAL A 258 -1.92 -0.31 -4.68
CA VAL A 258 -2.33 -1.73 -4.77
C VAL A 258 -1.11 -2.60 -5.07
N SER A 259 -0.81 -3.53 -4.17
CA SER A 259 0.14 -4.62 -4.46
C SER A 259 -0.54 -5.57 -5.44
N PRO A 260 0.04 -5.85 -6.62
CA PRO A 260 -0.55 -6.80 -7.56
C PRO A 260 -0.36 -8.24 -7.10
N ASP A 261 -1.24 -9.13 -7.57
CA ASP A 261 -0.94 -10.55 -7.66
C ASP A 261 -0.41 -10.92 -9.05
N HIS A 262 0.13 -12.13 -9.17
CA HIS A 262 0.56 -12.71 -10.45
C HIS A 262 -0.09 -14.08 -10.66
N MET A 263 -1.42 -14.12 -10.62
CA MET A 263 -2.20 -15.35 -10.78
C MET A 263 -2.44 -15.77 -12.24
N ARG A 264 -2.11 -14.93 -13.21
CA ARG A 264 -2.38 -15.19 -14.64
C ARG A 264 -1.25 -14.71 -15.55
N SER A 265 -0.50 -15.65 -16.12
CA SER A 265 0.66 -15.37 -16.98
C SER A 265 0.42 -14.48 -18.19
N ARG A 266 -0.77 -14.58 -18.79
CA ARG A 266 -1.21 -13.72 -19.88
C ARG A 266 -1.13 -12.22 -19.56
N GLU A 267 -1.20 -11.84 -18.29
CA GLU A 267 -1.13 -10.44 -17.87
C GLU A 267 0.27 -9.84 -18.04
N TRP A 268 1.31 -10.66 -18.14
CA TRP A 268 2.68 -10.23 -18.47
C TRP A 268 3.15 -10.72 -19.85
N GLY A 269 2.21 -11.07 -20.74
CA GLY A 269 2.51 -11.44 -22.11
C GLY A 269 3.06 -12.86 -22.30
N ASP A 270 3.10 -13.67 -21.24
CA ASP A 270 3.45 -15.08 -21.36
C ASP A 270 2.18 -15.89 -21.71
N ASN A 271 2.12 -16.37 -22.95
CA ASN A 271 1.04 -17.22 -23.45
C ASN A 271 1.35 -18.72 -23.29
N ALA A 272 2.46 -19.08 -22.62
CA ALA A 272 2.77 -20.46 -22.31
C ALA A 272 1.82 -21.02 -21.23
N LYS A 273 1.76 -22.35 -21.12
CA LYS A 273 0.93 -23.07 -20.15
C LYS A 273 1.31 -22.84 -18.67
N SER A 274 2.30 -22.00 -18.35
CA SER A 274 2.57 -21.63 -16.96
C SER A 274 1.42 -20.75 -16.50
N GLU A 275 0.64 -21.18 -15.50
CA GLU A 275 -0.62 -20.49 -15.17
C GLU A 275 -0.42 -19.25 -14.27
N THR A 276 0.65 -19.22 -13.47
CA THR A 276 0.83 -18.30 -12.33
C THR A 276 2.29 -17.83 -12.18
N CYS A 277 2.63 -17.17 -11.07
CA CYS A 277 4.02 -16.82 -10.69
C CYS A 277 4.96 -18.04 -10.46
N PHE A 278 4.44 -19.26 -10.57
CA PHE A 278 5.24 -20.47 -10.43
C PHE A 278 6.39 -20.54 -11.45
N GLY A 279 7.60 -20.78 -10.96
CA GLY A 279 8.81 -20.93 -11.78
C GLY A 279 9.36 -19.62 -12.36
N GLN A 280 8.78 -18.47 -12.01
CA GLN A 280 9.25 -17.18 -12.48
C GLN A 280 10.47 -16.73 -11.65
N THR A 281 11.60 -16.50 -12.33
CA THR A 281 12.90 -16.15 -11.69
C THR A 281 13.48 -14.82 -12.15
N ALA A 282 12.81 -14.13 -13.08
CA ALA A 282 13.20 -12.83 -13.60
C ALA A 282 11.98 -11.89 -13.72
N PRO A 283 12.18 -10.57 -13.57
CA PRO A 283 11.12 -9.59 -13.72
C PRO A 283 10.58 -9.52 -15.16
N VAL A 284 9.49 -8.81 -15.33
CA VAL A 284 9.06 -8.30 -16.64
C VAL A 284 10.02 -7.16 -17.02
N LEU A 285 10.59 -7.22 -18.22
CA LEU A 285 11.53 -6.21 -18.70
C LEU A 285 10.80 -4.94 -19.14
N GLY A 286 11.45 -3.78 -18.94
CA GLY A 286 10.94 -2.48 -19.35
C GLY A 286 10.22 -1.73 -18.24
N THR A 287 9.52 -0.66 -18.64
CA THR A 287 8.87 0.31 -17.74
C THR A 287 7.35 0.18 -17.68
N GLN A 288 6.77 -0.67 -18.54
CA GLN A 288 5.33 -0.83 -18.68
C GLN A 288 4.92 -2.28 -18.48
N TYR A 289 3.85 -2.49 -17.74
CA TYR A 289 3.26 -3.80 -17.55
C TYR A 289 2.26 -4.11 -18.68
N PRO A 290 2.39 -5.24 -19.41
CA PRO A 290 1.52 -5.56 -20.55
C PRO A 290 0.03 -5.62 -20.21
N GLY A 291 -0.33 -6.06 -19.00
CA GLY A 291 -1.72 -6.15 -18.52
C GLY A 291 -2.37 -4.81 -18.21
N GLY A 292 -1.63 -3.70 -18.32
CA GLY A 292 -2.13 -2.35 -18.10
C GLY A 292 -2.42 -2.02 -16.63
N SER A 293 -3.21 -0.98 -16.43
CA SER A 293 -3.51 -0.43 -15.10
C SER A 293 -4.35 -1.39 -14.26
N HIS A 294 -3.99 -1.53 -12.99
CA HIS A 294 -4.75 -2.33 -12.04
C HIS A 294 -6.10 -1.64 -11.69
N PRO A 295 -7.27 -2.28 -11.88
CA PRO A 295 -8.57 -1.62 -11.70
C PRO A 295 -8.78 -1.00 -10.31
N ALA A 296 -8.33 -1.67 -9.24
CA ALA A 296 -8.43 -1.14 -7.88
C ALA A 296 -7.52 0.07 -7.63
N GLN A 297 -6.40 0.16 -8.32
CA GLN A 297 -5.51 1.32 -8.23
C GLN A 297 -6.20 2.55 -8.82
N VAL A 298 -6.95 2.38 -9.93
CA VAL A 298 -7.75 3.44 -10.53
C VAL A 298 -8.84 3.96 -9.58
N ILE A 299 -9.49 3.06 -8.82
CA ILE A 299 -10.47 3.47 -7.80
C ILE A 299 -9.80 4.24 -6.66
N LEU A 300 -8.66 3.74 -6.16
CA LEU A 300 -7.91 4.42 -5.12
C LEU A 300 -7.54 5.84 -5.53
N GLU A 301 -6.93 6.01 -6.71
CA GLU A 301 -6.58 7.32 -7.25
C GLU A 301 -7.80 8.23 -7.41
N ARG A 302 -8.93 7.68 -7.86
CA ARG A 302 -10.18 8.45 -7.98
C ARG A 302 -10.64 8.98 -6.62
N VAL A 303 -10.62 8.17 -5.57
CA VAL A 303 -11.02 8.60 -4.22
C VAL A 303 -10.05 9.64 -3.69
N LEU A 304 -8.74 9.42 -3.80
CA LEU A 304 -7.73 10.37 -3.33
C LEU A 304 -7.85 11.74 -4.01
N ARG A 305 -8.22 11.79 -5.31
CA ARG A 305 -8.46 13.05 -6.03
C ARG A 305 -9.64 13.87 -5.50
N THR A 306 -10.52 13.29 -4.69
CA THR A 306 -11.64 14.00 -4.05
C THR A 306 -11.29 14.61 -2.70
N MET A 307 -10.09 14.30 -2.18
CA MET A 307 -9.65 14.75 -0.86
C MET A 307 -9.01 16.14 -0.94
N SER A 308 -9.21 16.91 0.13
CA SER A 308 -8.59 18.21 0.36
C SER A 308 -7.39 18.09 1.30
N LYS A 309 -7.44 17.17 2.28
CA LYS A 309 -6.28 16.88 3.14
C LYS A 309 -5.23 16.08 2.40
N PRO A 310 -3.94 16.43 2.59
CA PRO A 310 -2.86 15.76 1.88
C PRO A 310 -2.75 14.29 2.33
N VAL A 311 -2.78 13.40 1.34
CA VAL A 311 -2.43 11.98 1.47
C VAL A 311 -1.39 11.67 0.42
N TYR A 312 -0.25 11.14 0.85
CA TYR A 312 0.81 10.73 -0.06
C TYR A 312 0.55 9.32 -0.58
N LEU A 313 0.25 9.19 -1.87
CA LEU A 313 0.12 7.89 -2.52
C LEU A 313 1.52 7.31 -2.81
N LEU A 314 1.86 6.20 -2.13
CA LEU A 314 2.99 5.38 -2.54
C LEU A 314 2.54 4.54 -3.75
N ASN A 315 2.65 5.09 -4.97
CA ASN A 315 2.17 4.43 -6.20
C ASN A 315 3.08 3.26 -6.64
N ILE A 316 3.10 2.22 -5.81
CA ILE A 316 3.94 1.03 -5.96
C ILE A 316 3.37 -0.01 -6.93
N THR A 317 2.19 0.22 -7.52
CA THR A 317 1.47 -0.79 -8.28
C THR A 317 2.24 -1.25 -9.51
N THR A 318 2.57 -0.34 -10.43
CA THR A 318 3.22 -0.72 -11.69
C THR A 318 4.63 -1.27 -11.47
N LEU A 319 5.44 -0.65 -10.61
CA LEU A 319 6.75 -1.20 -10.28
C LEU A 319 6.65 -2.61 -9.69
N SER A 320 5.60 -2.91 -8.93
CA SER A 320 5.39 -4.26 -8.38
C SER A 320 4.83 -5.24 -9.41
N GLN A 321 4.04 -4.78 -10.39
CA GLN A 321 3.54 -5.61 -11.50
C GLN A 321 4.69 -6.11 -12.37
N LEU A 322 5.81 -5.39 -12.43
CA LEU A 322 7.00 -5.84 -13.14
C LEU A 322 7.74 -6.99 -12.43
N ARG A 323 7.33 -7.37 -11.22
CA ARG A 323 8.08 -8.29 -10.34
C ARG A 323 7.45 -9.66 -10.15
N LYS A 324 6.97 -10.27 -11.23
CA LYS A 324 6.44 -11.66 -11.22
C LYS A 324 7.35 -12.70 -10.55
N ASP A 325 8.65 -12.43 -10.45
CA ASP A 325 9.69 -13.25 -9.81
C ASP A 325 9.74 -13.13 -8.27
N GLY A 326 9.15 -12.10 -7.70
CA GLY A 326 9.31 -11.72 -6.29
C GLY A 326 8.46 -12.48 -5.28
N HIS A 327 7.51 -13.30 -5.75
CA HIS A 327 6.54 -13.98 -4.90
C HIS A 327 7.11 -15.23 -4.20
N PRO A 328 6.58 -15.62 -3.03
CA PRO A 328 6.92 -16.88 -2.40
C PRO A 328 6.61 -18.10 -3.27
N SER A 329 5.57 -18.05 -4.09
CA SER A 329 5.10 -19.21 -4.85
C SER A 329 4.84 -20.39 -3.89
N PHE A 330 5.46 -21.55 -4.10
CA PHE A 330 5.37 -22.68 -3.17
C PHE A 330 6.36 -22.63 -2.00
N TYR A 331 7.20 -21.58 -1.91
CA TYR A 331 8.08 -21.32 -0.78
C TYR A 331 7.41 -20.41 0.27
N GLY A 332 6.09 -20.23 0.21
CA GLY A 332 5.28 -19.60 1.25
C GLY A 332 4.71 -20.62 2.25
N PHE A 333 3.81 -20.17 3.12
CA PHE A 333 3.23 -20.99 4.18
C PHE A 333 2.49 -22.23 3.67
N GLY A 334 1.80 -22.10 2.53
CA GLY A 334 0.99 -23.16 1.92
C GLY A 334 1.77 -24.25 1.17
N GLY A 335 3.08 -24.06 0.97
CA GLY A 335 3.89 -25.02 0.22
C GLY A 335 3.37 -25.25 -1.21
N ARG A 336 3.61 -26.46 -1.73
CA ARG A 336 3.09 -26.90 -3.04
C ARG A 336 1.57 -27.01 -3.12
N ARG A 337 0.84 -26.96 -1.99
CA ARG A 337 -0.62 -27.11 -1.96
C ARG A 337 -1.37 -25.79 -2.19
N SER A 338 -0.69 -24.66 -1.99
CA SER A 338 -1.27 -23.33 -2.16
C SER A 338 -0.17 -22.38 -2.60
N ILE A 339 -0.03 -22.24 -3.92
CA ILE A 339 0.91 -21.32 -4.54
C ILE A 339 0.51 -19.89 -4.14
N ASP A 340 1.45 -19.16 -3.54
CA ASP A 340 1.28 -17.77 -3.15
C ASP A 340 1.87 -16.85 -4.20
N CYS A 341 1.00 -16.25 -5.02
CA CYS A 341 1.35 -15.19 -5.96
C CYS A 341 0.78 -13.83 -5.53
N THR A 342 0.55 -13.65 -4.23
CA THR A 342 -0.06 -12.44 -3.65
C THR A 342 0.95 -11.72 -2.76
N HIS A 343 1.59 -12.44 -1.84
CA HIS A 343 2.60 -11.88 -0.93
C HIS A 343 3.98 -11.86 -1.57
N TRP A 344 4.97 -11.28 -0.89
CA TRP A 344 6.33 -11.12 -1.40
C TRP A 344 7.34 -11.78 -0.48
N CYS A 345 8.37 -12.37 -1.09
CA CYS A 345 9.56 -12.81 -0.37
C CYS A 345 10.22 -11.64 0.36
N LEU A 346 10.78 -11.91 1.54
CA LEU A 346 11.65 -11.00 2.28
C LEU A 346 13.05 -11.63 2.46
N PRO A 347 14.14 -10.89 2.18
CA PRO A 347 14.19 -9.59 1.49
C PRO A 347 13.57 -9.64 0.09
N GLY A 348 13.16 -8.48 -0.45
CA GLY A 348 12.48 -8.40 -1.74
C GLY A 348 11.76 -7.09 -2.03
N ILE A 349 10.65 -7.18 -2.77
CA ILE A 349 9.90 -6.02 -3.31
C ILE A 349 9.46 -5.02 -2.22
N PRO A 350 8.98 -5.46 -1.04
CA PRO A 350 8.62 -4.53 0.03
C PRO A 350 9.79 -3.68 0.55
N ASP A 351 11.05 -4.10 0.35
CA ASP A 351 12.23 -3.29 0.69
C ASP A 351 12.34 -2.06 -0.22
N SER A 352 11.93 -2.18 -1.48
CA SER A 352 11.83 -1.04 -2.40
C SER A 352 10.68 -0.12 -2.03
N TRP A 353 9.54 -0.66 -1.57
CA TRP A 353 8.43 0.17 -1.07
C TRP A 353 8.89 1.00 0.14
N ASN A 354 9.67 0.40 1.04
CA ASN A 354 10.22 1.09 2.20
C ASN A 354 11.35 2.08 1.86
N GLN A 355 12.12 1.86 0.80
CA GLN A 355 13.04 2.88 0.26
C GLN A 355 12.29 4.09 -0.32
N ILE A 356 11.19 3.85 -1.04
CA ILE A 356 10.35 4.93 -1.56
C ILE A 356 9.66 5.68 -0.41
N LEU A 357 9.15 4.97 0.60
CA LEU A 357 8.62 5.59 1.82
C LEU A 357 9.70 6.42 2.52
N PHE A 358 10.93 5.90 2.64
CA PHE A 358 12.06 6.64 3.21
C PHE A 358 12.35 7.93 2.45
N ALA A 359 12.40 7.89 1.12
CA ALA A 359 12.56 9.06 0.28
C ALA A 359 11.43 10.08 0.52
N ALA A 360 10.17 9.65 0.44
CA ALA A 360 9.00 10.52 0.63
C ALA A 360 8.87 11.10 2.04
N LEU A 361 9.50 10.52 3.05
CA LEU A 361 9.49 11.04 4.42
C LEU A 361 10.52 12.15 4.63
N PHE A 362 11.62 12.16 3.87
CA PHE A 362 12.84 12.91 4.19
C PHE A 362 13.43 13.74 3.05
N GLN A 363 12.89 13.61 1.84
CA GLN A 363 13.15 14.44 0.67
C GLN A 363 11.85 15.17 0.32
#